data_AF-A0A1J5TUD6-F1
#
_entry.id   AF-A0A1J5TUD6-F1
#
_cell.length_a   1.000
_cell.length_b   1.000
_cell.length_c   1.000
_cell.angle_alpha   90.00
_cell.angle_beta   90.00
_cell.angle_gamma   90.00
#
_symmetry.space_group_name_H-M   'P 1'
#
loop_
_entity.id
_entity.type
_entity.pdbx_description
1 polymer ?
#
loop_
_entity_poly.entity_id
_entity_poly.type
_entity_poly.pdbx_seq_one_letter_code
_entity_poly.pdbx_strand_id
1 'polypeptide(L)'
;MGSIIKIAAINAQTSSFSDFIEYVRKRSSSLLPSLGLEETDKLIEDKRFEGLLSLIGDDHNKLDFLQSDIASELIKYCQTSLVNEESFIRIVKPKIENKRLYSVYKDIEAKRSKDLYDMSYRIEEYVSDLWQILEKEGGGIIVAENTYLHPNFFLDYIQQLKELDGANKEKYHDFAVECLKEFIQNNLDWMKDAKSNAPKELLDFDTRLSDFYTKGIHQKIINSSGQIITLMQDIIESRTWDSRKLEILSQLQQKEIKRYMLDSAEYLKEVYLFLRFHGNFGDFKTYTENVISVLRELSQSKNKNHAHKALDMVDLLEKTIKSVSHDNISK
;
A
#
# COMPACT_ATOMS: atom_id res chain seq x y z
N MET A 1 13.06 1.51 22.24
CA MET A 1 12.73 2.89 21.81
C MET A 1 12.74 3.91 22.95
N GLY A 2 12.20 3.59 24.13
CA GLY A 2 12.31 4.47 25.32
C GLY A 2 13.75 4.83 25.72
N SER A 3 14.71 3.95 25.45
CA SER A 3 16.14 4.21 25.67
C SER A 3 16.71 5.29 24.75
N ILE A 4 16.32 5.35 23.48
CA ILE A 4 16.87 6.30 22.50
C ILE A 4 16.37 7.72 22.82
N ILE A 5 15.08 7.85 23.18
CA ILE A 5 14.49 9.11 23.61
C ILE A 5 15.13 9.57 24.93
N LYS A 6 15.37 8.65 25.88
CA LYS A 6 16.12 8.96 27.11
C LYS A 6 17.56 9.39 26.84
N ILE A 7 18.27 8.73 25.92
CA ILE A 7 19.64 9.10 25.52
C ILE A 7 19.66 10.49 24.88
N ALA A 8 18.71 10.78 23.99
CA ALA A 8 18.58 12.09 23.37
C ALA A 8 18.22 13.18 24.39
N ALA A 9 17.31 12.91 25.33
CA ALA A 9 16.91 13.84 26.38
C ALA A 9 18.02 14.09 27.42
N ILE A 10 18.76 13.05 27.82
CA ILE A 10 19.91 13.17 28.74
C ILE A 10 21.02 13.97 28.05
N ASN A 11 21.32 13.69 26.78
CA ASN A 11 22.34 14.43 26.04
C ASN A 11 21.95 15.89 25.74
N ALA A 12 20.66 16.17 25.51
CA ALA A 12 20.17 17.55 25.36
C ALA A 12 20.30 18.36 26.66
N GLN A 13 20.27 17.72 27.83
CA GLN A 13 20.46 18.38 29.14
C GLN A 13 21.93 18.64 29.50
N THR A 14 22.90 17.88 28.96
CA THR A 14 24.31 17.91 29.42
C THR A 14 25.32 18.48 28.43
N SER A 15 24.87 19.08 27.33
CA SER A 15 25.69 19.88 26.39
C SER A 15 26.86 19.15 25.68
N SER A 16 27.02 17.83 25.79
CA SER A 16 28.17 17.10 25.21
C SER A 16 27.78 16.01 24.20
N PHE A 17 26.70 16.20 23.44
CA PHE A 17 26.27 15.21 22.44
C PHE A 17 27.32 15.02 21.33
N SER A 18 28.03 16.09 20.95
CA SER A 18 29.18 16.01 20.03
C SER A 18 30.24 15.05 20.55
N ASP A 19 30.57 15.16 21.83
CA ASP A 19 31.64 14.40 22.48
C ASP A 19 31.22 12.94 22.64
N PHE A 20 29.93 12.69 22.92
CA PHE A 20 29.37 11.34 22.92
C PHE A 20 29.45 10.70 21.52
N ILE A 21 29.09 11.43 20.46
CA ILE A 21 29.14 10.93 19.08
C ILE A 21 30.59 10.69 18.62
N GLU A 22 31.52 11.57 18.98
CA GLU A 22 32.93 11.39 18.67
C GLU A 22 33.52 10.18 19.41
N TYR A 23 33.18 10.03 20.70
CA TYR A 23 33.53 8.87 21.50
C TYR A 23 33.00 7.57 20.87
N VAL A 24 31.74 7.58 20.47
CA VAL A 24 31.05 6.45 19.83
C VAL A 24 31.68 6.08 18.49
N ARG A 25 32.04 7.06 17.65
CA ARG A 25 32.71 6.82 16.36
C ARG A 25 34.09 6.19 16.57
N LYS A 26 34.85 6.66 17.56
CA LYS A 26 36.14 6.06 17.93
C LYS A 26 35.96 4.65 18.50
N ARG A 27 34.90 4.42 19.29
CA ARG A 27 34.52 3.10 19.83
C ARG A 27 34.15 2.10 18.73
N SER A 28 33.34 2.49 17.75
CA SER A 28 32.97 1.60 16.65
C SER A 28 34.17 1.21 15.79
N SER A 29 35.09 2.14 15.54
CA SER A 29 36.36 1.86 14.86
C SER A 29 37.26 0.87 15.65
N SER A 30 37.28 0.97 16.98
CA SER A 30 38.04 0.04 17.84
C SER A 30 37.46 -1.39 17.91
N LEU A 31 36.18 -1.57 17.58
CA LEU A 31 35.46 -2.86 17.58
C LEU A 31 35.51 -3.59 16.23
N LEU A 32 36.26 -3.06 15.26
CA LEU A 32 36.40 -3.58 13.90
C LEU A 32 37.82 -4.14 13.61
N PRO A 33 38.31 -5.22 14.27
CA PRO A 33 39.61 -5.82 13.91
C PRO A 33 39.63 -6.62 12.60
N SER A 34 38.68 -6.44 11.67
CA SER A 34 38.61 -7.23 10.43
C SER A 34 38.99 -6.48 9.14
N LEU A 35 39.40 -5.20 9.21
CA LEU A 35 39.73 -4.41 8.00
C LEU A 35 41.18 -3.89 7.93
N GLY A 36 42.10 -4.39 8.76
CA GLY A 36 43.54 -4.20 8.56
C GLY A 36 44.03 -2.74 8.65
N LEU A 37 43.35 -1.90 9.43
CA LEU A 37 43.84 -0.57 9.79
C LEU A 37 44.49 -0.66 11.17
N GLU A 38 45.71 -0.11 11.28
CA GLU A 38 46.57 -0.15 12.48
C GLU A 38 45.81 0.21 13.76
N GLU A 39 46.17 -0.47 14.86
CA GLU A 39 45.72 -0.16 16.22
C GLU A 39 45.94 1.32 16.51
N THR A 40 44.89 2.11 16.32
CA THR A 40 44.89 3.52 16.71
C THR A 40 44.43 3.57 18.15
N ASP A 41 45.31 4.10 19.01
CA ASP A 41 45.16 4.49 20.41
C ASP A 41 44.10 3.73 21.21
N LYS A 42 44.54 2.93 22.20
CA LYS A 42 43.67 2.32 23.22
C LYS A 42 42.62 3.32 23.68
N LEU A 43 41.40 3.15 23.19
CA LEU A 43 40.30 4.04 23.53
C LEU A 43 40.11 3.97 25.05
N ILE A 44 40.30 5.11 25.71
CA ILE A 44 40.01 5.22 27.13
C ILE A 44 38.49 5.29 27.26
N GLU A 45 37.90 4.30 27.91
CA GLU A 45 36.45 4.24 28.09
C GLU A 45 35.95 5.40 28.95
N ASP A 46 35.06 6.22 28.40
CA ASP A 46 34.35 7.23 29.18
C ASP A 46 33.13 6.56 29.81
N LYS A 47 33.20 6.33 31.12
CA LYS A 47 32.13 5.67 31.89
C LYS A 47 30.76 6.32 31.72
N ARG A 48 30.70 7.63 31.44
CA ARG A 48 29.44 8.33 31.19
C ARG A 48 28.81 7.86 29.88
N PHE A 49 29.63 7.76 28.84
CA PHE A 49 29.21 7.36 27.51
C PHE A 49 28.96 5.85 27.39
N GLU A 50 29.74 5.01 28.08
CA GLU A 50 29.46 3.57 28.19
C GLU A 50 28.15 3.30 28.94
N GLY A 51 27.85 4.08 29.99
CA GLY A 51 26.55 4.04 30.66
C GLY A 51 25.40 4.35 29.72
N LEU A 52 25.54 5.32 28.80
CA LEU A 52 24.53 5.62 27.79
C LEU A 52 24.39 4.52 26.73
N LEU A 53 25.50 3.93 26.27
CA LEU A 53 25.50 2.84 25.30
C LEU A 53 24.84 1.57 25.84
N SER A 54 24.98 1.30 27.14
CA SER A 54 24.33 0.15 27.81
C SER A 54 22.79 0.17 27.71
N LEU A 55 22.19 1.35 27.53
CA LEU A 55 20.74 1.49 27.40
C LEU A 55 20.19 0.99 26.05
N ILE A 56 21.07 0.79 25.05
CA ILE A 56 20.71 0.40 23.67
C ILE A 56 20.54 -1.12 23.55
N GLY A 57 21.13 -1.92 24.43
CA GLY A 57 21.02 -3.38 24.44
C GLY A 57 22.40 -4.05 24.38
N ASP A 58 22.45 -5.26 23.80
CA ASP A 58 23.68 -6.02 23.58
C ASP A 58 24.60 -5.39 22.52
N ASP A 59 25.82 -5.92 22.39
CA ASP A 59 26.86 -5.32 21.55
C ASP A 59 26.52 -5.36 20.05
N HIS A 60 25.69 -6.32 19.61
CA HIS A 60 25.19 -6.38 18.23
C HIS A 60 24.17 -5.26 17.96
N ASN A 61 23.20 -5.06 18.86
CA ASN A 61 22.23 -3.97 18.73
C ASN A 61 22.90 -2.59 18.86
N LYS A 62 23.97 -2.47 19.65
CA LYS A 62 24.82 -1.27 19.65
C LYS A 62 25.46 -1.07 18.28
N LEU A 63 26.12 -2.07 17.72
CA LEU A 63 26.79 -1.95 16.42
C LEU A 63 25.82 -1.54 15.30
N ASP A 64 24.65 -2.17 15.22
CA ASP A 64 23.61 -1.85 14.25
C ASP A 64 23.05 -0.44 14.41
N PHE A 65 22.80 -0.01 15.65
CA PHE A 65 22.35 1.36 15.93
C PHE A 65 23.39 2.38 15.45
N LEU A 66 24.67 2.09 15.67
CA LEU A 66 25.79 2.96 15.32
C LEU A 66 26.11 3.01 13.82
N GLN A 67 25.87 1.91 13.11
CA GLN A 67 26.06 1.83 11.65
C GLN A 67 24.83 2.33 10.86
N SER A 68 23.68 2.46 11.51
CA SER A 68 22.46 2.93 10.84
C SER A 68 22.46 4.44 10.58
N ASP A 69 21.86 4.86 9.46
CA ASP A 69 21.58 6.29 9.18
C ASP A 69 20.72 6.96 10.27
N ILE A 70 20.11 6.19 11.19
CA ILE A 70 19.35 6.72 12.32
C ILE A 70 20.24 7.55 13.23
N ALA A 71 21.50 7.14 13.45
CA ALA A 71 22.44 7.93 14.22
C ALA A 71 22.74 9.28 13.54
N SER A 72 22.97 9.26 12.22
CA SER A 72 23.16 10.47 11.40
C SER A 72 21.93 11.38 11.35
N GLU A 73 20.73 10.82 11.30
CA GLU A 73 19.48 11.57 11.32
C GLU A 73 19.14 12.10 12.72
N LEU A 74 19.49 11.39 13.79
CA LEU A 74 19.46 11.90 15.16
C LEU A 74 20.49 13.02 15.38
N ILE A 75 21.66 12.93 14.74
CA ILE A 75 22.68 13.99 14.71
C ILE A 75 22.13 15.25 14.04
N LYS A 76 21.50 15.12 12.87
CA LYS A 76 20.81 16.24 12.21
C LYS A 76 19.69 16.78 13.09
N TYR A 77 18.86 15.93 13.69
CA TYR A 77 17.77 16.32 14.58
C TYR A 77 18.24 17.16 15.77
N CYS A 78 19.30 16.72 16.47
CA CYS A 78 19.83 17.45 17.62
C CYS A 78 20.52 18.76 17.20
N GLN A 79 21.29 18.74 16.10
CA GLN A 79 22.01 19.92 15.60
C GLN A 79 21.10 20.98 14.95
N THR A 80 19.94 20.57 14.42
CA THR A 80 18.99 21.48 13.75
C THR A 80 17.75 21.81 14.57
N SER A 81 17.45 21.06 15.63
CA SER A 81 16.31 21.22 16.56
C SER A 81 15.13 22.02 16.00
N LEU A 82 14.54 21.56 14.89
CA LEU A 82 13.33 22.12 14.25
C LEU A 82 12.71 21.12 13.26
N VAL A 83 12.71 19.82 13.58
CA VAL A 83 11.92 18.84 12.82
C VAL A 83 10.67 18.50 13.63
N ASN A 84 9.50 18.83 13.08
CA ASN A 84 8.18 18.43 13.58
C ASN A 84 8.20 16.94 13.95
N GLU A 85 7.66 16.61 15.13
CA GLU A 85 7.48 15.24 15.64
C GLU A 85 6.93 14.29 14.57
N GLU A 86 6.00 14.75 13.73
CA GLU A 86 5.45 13.97 12.61
C GLU A 86 6.51 13.56 11.59
N SER A 87 7.48 14.42 11.29
CA SER A 87 8.54 14.10 10.33
C SER A 87 9.56 13.12 10.91
N PHE A 88 9.81 13.17 12.22
CA PHE A 88 10.62 12.14 12.89
C PHE A 88 9.90 10.79 12.93
N ILE A 89 8.62 10.78 13.30
CA ILE A 89 7.77 9.57 13.26
C ILE A 89 7.76 8.99 11.85
N ARG A 90 7.61 9.83 10.81
CA ARG A 90 7.65 9.40 9.41
C ARG A 90 8.96 8.73 8.99
N ILE A 91 10.11 9.16 9.56
CA ILE A 91 11.42 8.57 9.23
C ILE A 91 11.67 7.29 10.02
N VAL A 92 11.27 7.26 11.29
CA VAL A 92 11.64 6.17 12.21
C VAL A 92 10.66 5.01 12.17
N LYS A 93 9.35 5.28 12.02
CA LYS A 93 8.30 4.26 12.04
C LYS A 93 8.52 3.18 10.95
N PRO A 94 8.82 3.52 9.68
CA PRO A 94 9.11 2.51 8.66
C PRO A 94 10.35 1.67 9.00
N LYS A 95 11.38 2.26 9.63
CA LYS A 95 12.61 1.54 10.00
C LYS A 95 12.38 0.53 11.14
N ILE A 96 11.49 0.86 12.08
CA ILE A 96 11.13 -0.05 13.18
C ILE A 96 10.21 -1.15 12.69
N GLU A 97 9.24 -0.81 11.85
CA GLU A 97 8.38 -1.79 11.18
C GLU A 97 9.22 -2.76 10.35
N ASN A 98 10.21 -2.25 9.58
CA ASN A 98 11.16 -3.08 8.85
C ASN A 98 12.00 -3.99 9.76
N LYS A 99 12.41 -3.54 10.96
CA LYS A 99 13.14 -4.40 11.92
C LYS A 99 12.27 -5.54 12.47
N ARG A 100 11.01 -5.25 12.84
CA ARG A 100 10.06 -6.28 13.30
C ARG A 100 9.82 -7.30 12.19
N LEU A 101 9.49 -6.82 10.99
CA LEU A 101 9.19 -7.65 9.83
C LEU A 101 10.39 -8.54 9.44
N TYR A 102 11.60 -7.97 9.49
CA TYR A 102 12.82 -8.74 9.27
C TYR A 102 13.00 -9.86 10.30
N SER A 103 12.68 -9.62 11.58
CA SER A 103 12.71 -10.66 12.61
C SER A 103 11.72 -11.78 12.33
N VAL A 104 10.48 -11.45 11.95
CA VAL A 104 9.45 -12.45 11.58
C VAL A 104 9.92 -13.29 10.40
N TYR A 105 10.47 -12.65 9.36
CA TYR A 105 11.06 -13.35 8.22
C TYR A 105 12.18 -14.32 8.65
N LYS A 106 13.09 -13.87 9.52
CA LYS A 106 14.17 -14.71 10.04
C LYS A 106 13.65 -15.90 10.84
N ASP A 107 12.59 -15.72 11.60
CA ASP A 107 11.96 -16.80 12.34
C ASP A 107 11.36 -17.84 11.37
N ILE A 108 10.61 -17.40 10.35
CA ILE A 108 10.04 -18.28 9.31
C ILE A 108 11.16 -19.07 8.60
N GLU A 109 12.23 -18.38 8.15
CA GLU A 109 13.35 -19.03 7.48
C GLU A 109 14.08 -20.03 8.38
N ALA A 110 14.21 -19.75 9.68
CA ALA A 110 14.78 -20.69 10.62
C ALA A 110 13.92 -21.97 10.74
N LYS A 111 12.58 -21.83 10.75
CA LYS A 111 11.67 -22.99 10.75
C LYS A 111 11.74 -23.79 9.46
N ARG A 112 11.77 -23.11 8.32
CA ARG A 112 11.90 -23.74 7.00
C ARG A 112 13.24 -24.44 6.83
N SER A 113 14.33 -23.83 7.30
CA SER A 113 15.65 -24.44 7.29
C SER A 113 15.69 -25.71 8.15
N LYS A 114 15.02 -25.72 9.31
CA LYS A 114 14.86 -26.95 10.10
C LYS A 114 14.06 -28.01 9.36
N ASP A 115 12.91 -27.67 8.77
CA ASP A 115 12.10 -28.62 7.99
C ASP A 115 12.89 -29.29 6.85
N LEU A 116 13.75 -28.52 6.18
CA LEU A 116 14.56 -29.03 5.07
C LEU A 116 15.76 -29.90 5.49
N TYR A 117 16.38 -29.61 6.64
CA TYR A 117 17.70 -30.14 6.96
C TYR A 117 17.80 -30.87 8.31
N ASP A 118 16.87 -30.65 9.23
CA ASP A 118 16.81 -31.37 10.50
C ASP A 118 15.88 -32.57 10.37
N MET A 119 16.48 -33.74 10.14
CA MET A 119 15.75 -35.02 9.99
C MET A 119 14.93 -35.43 11.22
N SER A 120 15.16 -34.79 12.37
CA SER A 120 14.40 -35.03 13.60
C SER A 120 13.20 -34.11 13.76
N TYR A 121 13.16 -33.01 13.00
CA TYR A 121 12.08 -32.03 13.03
C TYR A 121 10.90 -32.55 12.20
N ARG A 122 9.74 -32.70 12.86
CA ARG A 122 8.60 -33.37 12.24
C ARG A 122 7.80 -32.41 11.38
N ILE A 123 7.17 -32.93 10.33
CA ILE A 123 6.30 -32.14 9.44
C ILE A 123 5.17 -31.48 10.26
N GLU A 124 4.59 -32.20 11.21
CA GLU A 124 3.51 -31.65 12.05
C GLU A 124 4.01 -30.50 12.95
N GLU A 125 5.27 -30.56 13.38
CA GLU A 125 5.91 -29.48 14.15
C GLU A 125 6.17 -28.27 13.24
N TYR A 126 6.66 -28.47 12.02
CA TYR A 126 6.82 -27.39 11.04
C TYR A 126 5.50 -26.69 10.72
N VAL A 127 4.45 -27.46 10.41
CA VAL A 127 3.10 -26.91 10.15
C VAL A 127 2.62 -26.09 11.35
N SER A 128 2.78 -26.60 12.58
CA SER A 128 2.37 -25.89 13.78
C SER A 128 3.14 -24.58 13.98
N ASP A 129 4.46 -24.61 13.84
CA ASP A 129 5.32 -23.44 14.02
C ASP A 129 5.05 -22.37 12.95
N LEU A 130 4.95 -22.76 11.68
CA LEU A 130 4.63 -21.83 10.60
C LEU A 130 3.24 -21.22 10.79
N TRP A 131 2.23 -22.04 11.11
CA TRP A 131 0.88 -21.56 11.35
C TRP A 131 0.82 -20.56 12.52
N GLN A 132 1.49 -20.85 13.64
CA GLN A 132 1.53 -19.94 14.79
C GLN A 132 2.12 -18.58 14.44
N ILE A 133 3.19 -18.54 13.62
CA ILE A 133 3.79 -17.28 13.18
C ILE A 133 2.81 -16.50 12.31
N LEU A 134 2.22 -17.15 11.30
CA LEU A 134 1.28 -16.48 10.38
C LEU A 134 0.03 -15.99 11.11
N GLU A 135 -0.58 -16.82 11.95
CA GLU A 135 -1.79 -16.50 12.71
C GLU A 135 -1.56 -15.33 13.68
N LYS A 136 -0.41 -15.31 14.37
CA LYS A 136 -0.04 -14.24 15.29
C LYS A 136 0.12 -12.89 14.58
N GLU A 137 0.78 -12.90 13.42
CA GLU A 137 1.17 -11.66 12.76
C GLU A 137 0.11 -11.16 11.75
N GLY A 138 -0.79 -12.04 11.28
CA GLY A 138 -1.93 -11.70 10.44
C GLY A 138 -1.54 -11.07 9.09
N GLY A 139 -2.40 -10.19 8.56
CA GLY A 139 -2.12 -9.44 7.33
C GLY A 139 -0.98 -8.43 7.47
N GLY A 140 -0.59 -8.09 8.70
CA GLY A 140 0.44 -7.10 9.01
C GLY A 140 1.87 -7.51 8.60
N ILE A 141 2.08 -8.77 8.20
CA ILE A 141 3.36 -9.21 7.65
C ILE A 141 3.52 -8.91 6.17
N ILE A 142 2.42 -8.68 5.44
CA ILE A 142 2.44 -8.59 3.98
C ILE A 142 2.84 -7.17 3.57
N VAL A 143 3.90 -7.03 2.77
CA VAL A 143 4.47 -5.73 2.39
C VAL A 143 4.41 -5.50 0.88
N ALA A 144 3.90 -4.34 0.48
CA ALA A 144 3.81 -3.88 -0.91
C ALA A 144 5.16 -3.37 -1.47
N GLU A 145 6.25 -4.04 -1.08
CA GLU A 145 7.61 -3.77 -1.53
C GLU A 145 8.26 -5.09 -1.93
N ASN A 146 9.27 -5.04 -2.79
CA ASN A 146 10.01 -6.24 -3.19
C ASN A 146 10.93 -6.72 -2.06
N THR A 147 10.30 -7.29 -1.04
CA THR A 147 10.91 -7.78 0.20
C THR A 147 10.56 -9.25 0.39
N TYR A 148 11.20 -9.87 1.37
CA TYR A 148 10.97 -11.28 1.70
C TYR A 148 9.55 -11.59 2.24
N LEU A 149 8.73 -10.56 2.46
CA LEU A 149 7.33 -10.68 2.88
C LEU A 149 6.37 -10.07 1.84
N HIS A 150 6.80 -10.00 0.59
CA HIS A 150 5.96 -9.68 -0.55
C HIS A 150 4.77 -10.67 -0.64
N PRO A 151 3.59 -10.27 -1.16
CA PRO A 151 2.40 -11.13 -1.22
C PRO A 151 2.64 -12.53 -1.78
N ASN A 152 3.49 -12.67 -2.79
CA ASN A 152 3.81 -13.98 -3.36
C ASN A 152 4.45 -14.94 -2.35
N PHE A 153 5.38 -14.47 -1.50
CA PHE A 153 5.97 -15.31 -0.47
C PHE A 153 4.93 -15.70 0.60
N PHE A 154 4.03 -14.79 0.95
CA PHE A 154 2.92 -15.10 1.84
C PHE A 154 2.04 -16.22 1.26
N LEU A 155 1.67 -16.12 -0.03
CA LEU A 155 0.92 -17.17 -0.73
C LEU A 155 1.67 -18.50 -0.76
N ASP A 156 2.99 -18.49 -0.95
CA ASP A 156 3.83 -19.70 -0.89
C ASP A 156 3.79 -20.37 0.49
N TYR A 157 3.76 -19.59 1.59
CA TYR A 157 3.63 -20.16 2.93
C TYR A 157 2.26 -20.79 3.16
N ILE A 158 1.19 -20.13 2.68
CA ILE A 158 -0.17 -20.68 2.74
C ILE A 158 -0.28 -21.98 1.93
N GLN A 159 0.35 -22.02 0.75
CA GLN A 159 0.37 -23.21 -0.09
C GLN A 159 1.10 -24.38 0.58
N GLN A 160 2.24 -24.12 1.24
CA GLN A 160 2.95 -25.14 2.02
C GLN A 160 2.08 -25.73 3.13
N LEU A 161 1.37 -24.88 3.90
CA LEU A 161 0.45 -25.34 4.93
C LEU A 161 -0.67 -26.22 4.35
N LYS A 162 -1.24 -25.82 3.20
CA LYS A 162 -2.27 -26.60 2.49
C LYS A 162 -1.75 -27.96 2.00
N GLU A 163 -0.51 -28.04 1.56
CA GLU A 163 0.10 -29.28 1.07
C GLU A 163 0.44 -30.25 2.20
N LEU A 164 1.03 -29.74 3.29
CA LEU A 164 1.53 -30.54 4.40
C LEU A 164 0.43 -30.91 5.41
N ASP A 165 -0.60 -30.07 5.55
CA ASP A 165 -1.75 -30.31 6.43
C ASP A 165 -3.08 -30.18 5.67
N GLY A 166 -3.35 -31.24 4.91
CA GLY A 166 -4.52 -31.32 4.05
C GLY A 166 -5.86 -31.21 4.76
N ALA A 167 -5.93 -31.58 6.05
CA ALA A 167 -7.16 -31.56 6.82
C ALA A 167 -7.64 -30.13 7.13
N ASN A 168 -6.73 -29.15 7.15
CA ASN A 168 -7.02 -27.76 7.47
C ASN A 168 -6.92 -26.81 6.26
N LYS A 169 -6.91 -27.33 5.03
CA LYS A 169 -6.77 -26.54 3.78
C LYS A 169 -7.72 -25.34 3.72
N GLU A 170 -8.99 -25.55 4.04
CA GLU A 170 -10.01 -24.49 4.01
C GLU A 170 -9.73 -23.41 5.06
N LYS A 171 -9.31 -23.81 6.27
CA LYS A 171 -8.91 -22.89 7.34
C LYS A 171 -7.77 -21.97 6.88
N TYR A 172 -6.72 -22.52 6.29
CA TYR A 172 -5.58 -21.74 5.80
C TYR A 172 -5.96 -20.82 4.64
N HIS A 173 -6.82 -21.32 3.76
CA HIS A 173 -7.33 -20.57 2.61
C HIS A 173 -8.18 -19.37 3.05
N ASP A 174 -9.12 -19.56 3.96
CA ASP A 174 -9.98 -18.48 4.48
C ASP A 174 -9.19 -17.45 5.29
N PHE A 175 -8.24 -17.91 6.10
CA PHE A 175 -7.30 -17.01 6.80
C PHE A 175 -6.53 -16.12 5.81
N ALA A 176 -5.99 -16.72 4.74
CA ALA A 176 -5.26 -15.97 3.73
C ALA A 176 -6.13 -14.92 3.04
N VAL A 177 -7.39 -15.26 2.72
CA VAL A 177 -8.34 -14.31 2.11
C VAL A 177 -8.58 -13.10 3.01
N GLU A 178 -8.77 -13.28 4.31
CA GLU A 178 -8.98 -12.14 5.22
C GLU A 178 -7.73 -11.26 5.35
N CYS A 179 -6.54 -11.86 5.49
CA CYS A 179 -5.27 -11.13 5.49
C CYS A 179 -5.05 -10.33 4.21
N LEU A 180 -5.37 -10.92 3.05
CA LEU A 180 -5.20 -10.27 1.75
C LEU A 180 -6.23 -9.15 1.52
N LYS A 181 -7.46 -9.24 2.04
CA LYS A 181 -8.41 -8.13 2.00
C LYS A 181 -7.87 -6.91 2.74
N GLU A 182 -7.34 -7.10 3.95
CA GLU A 182 -6.72 -6.03 4.72
C GLU A 182 -5.54 -5.41 3.96
N PHE A 183 -4.67 -6.25 3.39
CA PHE A 183 -3.57 -5.79 2.56
C PHE A 183 -4.03 -4.97 1.35
N ILE A 184 -4.98 -5.46 0.56
CA ILE A 184 -5.54 -4.77 -0.61
C ILE A 184 -6.08 -3.40 -0.21
N GLN A 185 -6.87 -3.34 0.87
CA GLN A 185 -7.50 -2.10 1.34
C GLN A 185 -6.46 -1.01 1.67
N ASN A 186 -5.34 -1.41 2.26
CA ASN A 186 -4.26 -0.51 2.64
C ASN A 186 -3.29 -0.17 1.49
N ASN A 187 -3.29 -0.96 0.41
CA ASN A 187 -2.32 -0.86 -0.68
C ASN A 187 -2.95 -0.69 -2.07
N LEU A 188 -4.11 -0.04 -2.16
CA LEU A 188 -4.86 0.15 -3.42
C LEU A 188 -4.05 0.77 -4.56
N ASP A 189 -3.05 1.61 -4.27
CA ASP A 189 -2.23 2.22 -5.33
C ASP A 189 -1.15 1.26 -5.85
N TRP A 190 -0.63 0.36 -5.01
CA TRP A 190 0.23 -0.74 -5.45
C TRP A 190 -0.55 -1.74 -6.32
N MET A 191 -1.83 -1.99 -5.99
CA MET A 191 -2.71 -2.86 -6.78
C MET A 191 -2.97 -2.37 -8.21
N LYS A 192 -2.70 -1.09 -8.50
CA LYS A 192 -2.82 -0.49 -9.84
C LYS A 192 -1.55 -0.60 -10.67
N ASP A 193 -0.43 -1.07 -10.10
CA ASP A 193 0.83 -1.15 -10.84
C ASP A 193 0.75 -2.23 -11.93
N ALA A 194 0.43 -1.78 -13.14
CA ALA A 194 0.31 -2.61 -14.33
C ALA A 194 1.65 -3.21 -14.80
N LYS A 195 2.78 -2.81 -14.21
CA LYS A 195 4.10 -3.35 -14.55
C LYS A 195 4.42 -4.64 -13.78
N SER A 196 3.70 -4.92 -12.70
CA SER A 196 3.86 -6.13 -11.88
C SER A 196 2.73 -7.12 -12.14
N ASN A 197 3.06 -8.41 -12.24
CA ASN A 197 2.05 -9.47 -12.26
C ASN A 197 1.54 -9.80 -10.84
N ALA A 198 2.22 -9.33 -9.79
CA ALA A 198 1.89 -9.67 -8.41
C ALA A 198 0.46 -9.28 -7.98
N PRO A 199 -0.06 -8.08 -8.32
CA PRO A 199 -1.46 -7.76 -8.05
C PRO A 199 -2.44 -8.73 -8.72
N LYS A 200 -2.12 -9.20 -9.94
CA LYS A 200 -2.96 -10.16 -10.65
C LYS A 200 -2.93 -11.54 -9.99
N GLU A 201 -1.74 -12.05 -9.67
CA GLU A 201 -1.58 -13.33 -8.96
C GLU A 201 -2.31 -13.33 -7.61
N LEU A 202 -2.28 -12.20 -6.89
CA LEU A 202 -3.02 -12.01 -5.64
C LEU A 202 -4.53 -12.12 -5.85
N LEU A 203 -5.08 -11.44 -6.87
CA LEU A 203 -6.53 -11.48 -7.15
C LEU A 203 -6.99 -12.85 -7.71
N ASP A 204 -6.11 -13.55 -8.41
CA ASP A 204 -6.37 -14.88 -8.97
C ASP A 204 -6.35 -15.99 -7.87
N PHE A 205 -5.85 -15.69 -6.66
CA PHE A 205 -5.84 -16.63 -5.54
C PHE A 205 -7.25 -17.03 -5.08
N ASP A 206 -8.20 -16.09 -5.05
CA ASP A 206 -9.59 -16.34 -4.66
C ASP A 206 -10.52 -15.27 -5.26
N THR A 207 -11.66 -15.69 -5.82
CA THR A 207 -12.64 -14.77 -6.45
C THR A 207 -13.17 -13.70 -5.51
N ARG A 208 -13.26 -13.99 -4.20
CA ARG A 208 -13.67 -13.04 -3.16
C ARG A 208 -12.72 -11.83 -3.08
N LEU A 209 -11.44 -12.00 -3.44
CA LEU A 209 -10.45 -10.91 -3.45
C LEU A 209 -10.65 -9.99 -4.65
N SER A 210 -10.91 -10.56 -5.83
CA SER A 210 -11.30 -9.79 -7.02
C SER A 210 -12.53 -8.93 -6.75
N ASP A 211 -13.59 -9.55 -6.22
CA ASP A 211 -14.82 -8.85 -5.85
C ASP A 211 -14.58 -7.75 -4.81
N PHE A 212 -13.74 -8.03 -3.81
CA PHE A 212 -13.40 -7.07 -2.76
C PHE A 212 -12.62 -5.88 -3.32
N TYR A 213 -11.61 -6.12 -4.16
CA TYR A 213 -10.82 -5.07 -4.80
C TYR A 213 -11.68 -4.18 -5.69
N THR A 214 -12.53 -4.77 -6.53
CA THR A 214 -13.46 -4.03 -7.39
C THR A 214 -14.40 -3.16 -6.57
N LYS A 215 -15.01 -3.71 -5.50
CA LYS A 215 -15.85 -2.94 -4.57
C LYS A 215 -15.09 -1.82 -3.86
N GLY A 216 -13.85 -2.09 -3.43
CA GLY A 216 -12.99 -1.13 -2.74
C GLY A 216 -12.58 0.05 -3.64
N ILE A 217 -12.16 -0.24 -4.88
CA ILE A 217 -11.91 0.80 -5.88
C ILE A 217 -13.17 1.58 -6.20
N HIS A 218 -14.29 0.88 -6.38
CA HIS A 218 -15.59 1.47 -6.67
C HIS A 218 -15.97 2.48 -5.58
N GLN A 219 -15.93 2.10 -4.30
CA GLN A 219 -16.20 3.03 -3.20
C GLN A 219 -15.21 4.20 -3.16
N LYS A 220 -13.90 3.94 -3.36
CA LYS A 220 -12.88 5.00 -3.37
C LYS A 220 -13.13 6.01 -4.49
N ILE A 221 -13.52 5.57 -5.69
CA ILE A 221 -13.73 6.44 -6.87
C ILE A 221 -15.07 7.15 -6.83
N ILE A 222 -16.14 6.47 -6.40
CA ILE A 222 -17.49 7.06 -6.39
C ILE A 222 -17.64 8.12 -5.32
N ASN A 223 -16.79 8.18 -4.29
CA ASN A 223 -16.89 9.19 -3.23
C ASN A 223 -16.58 10.63 -3.69
N SER A 224 -16.08 10.85 -4.91
CA SER A 224 -15.79 12.20 -5.43
C SER A 224 -15.98 12.32 -6.93
N SER A 225 -16.67 13.38 -7.36
CA SER A 225 -16.78 13.73 -8.78
C SER A 225 -15.42 13.92 -9.45
N GLY A 226 -14.40 14.38 -8.70
CA GLY A 226 -13.04 14.56 -9.22
C GLY A 226 -12.38 13.24 -9.63
N GLN A 227 -12.57 12.17 -8.87
CA GLN A 227 -12.00 10.86 -9.19
C GLN A 227 -12.72 10.21 -10.38
N ILE A 228 -14.03 10.43 -10.52
CA ILE A 228 -14.78 9.98 -11.69
C ILE A 228 -14.34 10.74 -12.94
N ILE A 229 -14.05 12.04 -12.84
CA ILE A 229 -13.46 12.83 -13.93
C ILE A 229 -12.12 12.22 -14.35
N THR A 230 -11.20 11.99 -13.41
CA THR A 230 -9.90 11.37 -13.72
C THR A 230 -10.07 10.00 -14.37
N LEU A 231 -11.02 9.18 -13.89
CA LEU A 231 -11.32 7.89 -14.52
C LEU A 231 -11.78 8.03 -15.98
N MET A 232 -12.70 8.97 -16.26
CA MET A 232 -13.18 9.22 -17.62
C MET A 232 -12.05 9.74 -18.53
N GLN A 233 -11.21 10.65 -18.03
CA GLN A 233 -10.05 11.19 -18.77
C GLN A 233 -9.02 10.12 -19.06
N ASP A 234 -8.68 9.28 -18.07
CA ASP A 234 -7.78 8.15 -18.27
C ASP A 234 -8.28 7.19 -19.34
N ILE A 235 -9.60 6.94 -19.42
CA ILE A 235 -10.18 6.09 -20.47
C ILE A 235 -10.02 6.75 -21.84
N ILE A 236 -10.31 8.05 -21.96
CA ILE A 236 -10.19 8.82 -23.21
C ILE A 236 -8.73 8.83 -23.69
N GLU A 237 -7.77 8.97 -22.78
CA GLU A 237 -6.34 9.09 -23.09
C GLU A 237 -5.66 7.73 -23.29
N SER A 238 -6.16 6.67 -22.66
CA SER A 238 -5.53 5.34 -22.75
C SER A 238 -5.77 4.68 -24.11
N ARG A 239 -4.72 4.05 -24.65
CA ARG A 239 -4.81 3.18 -25.85
C ARG A 239 -5.24 1.75 -25.53
N THR A 240 -5.53 1.44 -24.26
CA THR A 240 -5.78 0.08 -23.76
C THR A 240 -7.07 0.04 -22.96
N TRP A 241 -7.98 -0.83 -23.37
CA TRP A 241 -9.27 -1.05 -22.71
C TRP A 241 -9.07 -1.81 -21.39
N ASP A 242 -9.26 -1.15 -20.26
CA ASP A 242 -9.28 -1.79 -18.93
C ASP A 242 -10.73 -2.04 -18.50
N SER A 243 -11.14 -3.31 -18.52
CA SER A 243 -12.52 -3.73 -18.21
C SER A 243 -12.99 -3.30 -16.82
N ARG A 244 -12.07 -3.12 -15.86
CA ARG A 244 -12.41 -2.68 -14.49
C ARG A 244 -12.88 -1.23 -14.47
N LYS A 245 -12.32 -0.38 -15.33
CA LYS A 245 -12.72 1.03 -15.47
C LYS A 245 -14.15 1.15 -15.99
N LEU A 246 -14.54 0.26 -16.90
CA LEU A 246 -15.90 0.15 -17.43
C LEU A 246 -16.89 -0.21 -16.31
N GLU A 247 -16.51 -1.21 -15.51
CA GLU A 247 -17.33 -1.72 -14.41
C GLU A 247 -17.59 -0.65 -13.34
N ILE A 248 -16.60 0.19 -13.03
CA ILE A 248 -16.78 1.29 -12.08
C ILE A 248 -17.82 2.30 -12.58
N LEU A 249 -17.76 2.69 -13.85
CA LEU A 249 -18.73 3.64 -14.44
C LEU A 249 -20.13 3.03 -14.56
N SER A 250 -20.25 1.76 -14.94
CA SER A 250 -21.56 1.11 -15.11
C SER A 250 -22.33 0.96 -13.80
N GLN A 251 -21.63 0.89 -12.66
CA GLN A 251 -22.22 0.77 -11.34
C GLN A 251 -22.64 2.12 -10.71
N LEU A 252 -22.32 3.27 -11.31
CA LEU A 252 -22.76 4.59 -10.81
C LEU A 252 -24.28 4.71 -10.81
N GLN A 253 -24.86 5.03 -9.65
CA GLN A 253 -26.30 5.18 -9.52
C GLN A 253 -26.78 6.54 -10.06
N GLN A 254 -27.98 6.57 -10.63
CA GLN A 254 -28.58 7.82 -11.16
C GLN A 254 -28.64 8.93 -10.11
N LYS A 255 -28.89 8.60 -8.84
CA LYS A 255 -28.90 9.56 -7.72
C LYS A 255 -27.53 10.23 -7.52
N GLU A 256 -26.45 9.47 -7.64
CA GLU A 256 -25.08 9.97 -7.46
C GLU A 256 -24.66 10.82 -8.65
N ILE A 257 -24.91 10.33 -9.87
CA ILE A 257 -24.69 11.06 -11.12
C ILE A 257 -25.40 12.42 -11.06
N LYS A 258 -26.69 12.43 -10.70
CA LYS A 258 -27.48 13.65 -10.57
C LYS A 258 -26.88 14.62 -9.56
N ARG A 259 -26.48 14.12 -8.39
CA ARG A 259 -25.80 14.93 -7.38
C ARG A 259 -24.53 15.57 -7.96
N TYR A 260 -23.65 14.78 -8.58
CA TYR A 260 -22.40 15.30 -9.15
C TYR A 260 -22.59 16.28 -10.29
N MET A 261 -23.60 16.10 -11.15
CA MET A 261 -23.94 17.06 -12.20
C MET A 261 -24.40 18.41 -11.65
N LEU A 262 -25.15 18.40 -10.55
CA LEU A 262 -25.65 19.62 -9.92
C LEU A 262 -24.55 20.33 -9.11
N ASP A 263 -23.66 19.56 -8.47
CA ASP A 263 -22.62 20.08 -7.58
C ASP A 263 -21.35 20.50 -8.33
N SER A 264 -21.09 19.96 -9.54
CA SER A 264 -19.86 20.22 -10.30
C SER A 264 -20.11 20.42 -11.79
N ALA A 265 -19.90 21.66 -12.25
CA ALA A 265 -19.95 22.00 -13.67
C ALA A 265 -18.87 21.27 -14.49
N GLU A 266 -17.68 21.05 -13.90
CA GLU A 266 -16.61 20.31 -14.56
C GLU A 266 -17.00 18.84 -14.75
N TYR A 267 -17.64 18.22 -13.76
CA TYR A 267 -18.14 16.85 -13.90
C TYR A 267 -19.12 16.73 -15.07
N LEU A 268 -20.10 17.63 -15.15
CA LEU A 268 -21.08 17.61 -16.24
C LEU A 268 -20.43 17.80 -17.61
N LYS A 269 -19.43 18.69 -17.72
CA LYS A 269 -18.66 18.91 -18.95
C LYS A 269 -17.90 17.64 -19.37
N GLU A 270 -17.20 16.99 -18.44
CA GLU A 270 -16.41 15.79 -18.72
C GLU A 270 -17.31 14.59 -19.05
N VAL A 271 -18.47 14.44 -18.39
CA VAL A 271 -19.49 13.46 -18.78
C VAL A 271 -19.95 13.67 -20.22
N TYR A 272 -20.23 14.91 -20.61
CA TYR A 272 -20.64 15.23 -21.98
C TYR A 272 -19.54 14.88 -22.99
N LEU A 273 -18.29 15.26 -22.73
CA LEU A 273 -17.16 14.93 -23.59
C LEU A 273 -16.99 13.41 -23.70
N PHE A 274 -16.98 12.70 -22.57
CA PHE A 274 -16.84 11.26 -22.51
C PHE A 274 -17.90 10.54 -23.36
N LEU A 275 -19.18 10.87 -23.17
CA LEU A 275 -20.25 10.23 -23.93
C LEU A 275 -20.29 10.61 -25.41
N ARG A 276 -19.78 11.80 -25.77
CA ARG A 276 -19.63 12.17 -27.18
C ARG A 276 -18.65 11.25 -27.91
N PHE A 277 -17.59 10.81 -27.24
CA PHE A 277 -16.57 9.92 -27.82
C PHE A 277 -16.90 8.44 -27.62
N HIS A 278 -17.48 8.07 -26.48
CA HIS A 278 -17.61 6.67 -26.05
C HIS A 278 -19.05 6.20 -25.83
N GLY A 279 -20.04 7.09 -25.88
CA GLY A 279 -21.42 6.77 -25.48
C GLY A 279 -22.13 5.74 -26.38
N ASN A 280 -21.60 5.49 -27.57
CA ASN A 280 -22.11 4.50 -28.52
C ASN A 280 -21.44 3.11 -28.40
N PHE A 281 -20.36 2.97 -27.63
CA PHE A 281 -19.73 1.68 -27.42
C PHE A 281 -20.57 0.85 -26.45
N GLY A 282 -20.83 -0.42 -26.81
CA GLY A 282 -21.69 -1.31 -26.03
C GLY A 282 -21.22 -1.47 -24.58
N ASP A 283 -19.91 -1.40 -24.37
CA ASP A 283 -19.23 -1.48 -23.07
C ASP A 283 -19.64 -0.39 -22.08
N PHE A 284 -20.11 0.77 -22.55
CA PHE A 284 -20.56 1.88 -21.70
C PHE A 284 -22.08 2.04 -21.64
N LYS A 285 -22.83 1.12 -22.25
CA LYS A 285 -24.28 1.25 -22.42
C LYS A 285 -25.01 1.58 -21.11
N THR A 286 -24.72 0.85 -20.03
CA THR A 286 -25.37 1.07 -18.72
C THR A 286 -25.10 2.46 -18.17
N TYR A 287 -23.85 2.94 -18.24
CA TYR A 287 -23.49 4.28 -17.79
C TYR A 287 -24.16 5.36 -18.64
N THR A 288 -24.13 5.20 -19.97
CA THR A 288 -24.80 6.09 -20.93
C THR A 288 -26.30 6.19 -20.64
N GLU A 289 -26.98 5.06 -20.43
CA GLU A 289 -28.42 5.02 -20.12
C GLU A 289 -28.73 5.74 -18.81
N ASN A 290 -27.92 5.54 -17.76
CA ASN A 290 -28.08 6.22 -16.48
C ASN A 290 -27.91 7.74 -16.61
N VAL A 291 -26.88 8.20 -17.35
CA VAL A 291 -26.65 9.63 -17.60
C VAL A 291 -27.80 10.25 -18.39
N ILE A 292 -28.24 9.62 -19.48
CA ILE A 292 -29.35 10.13 -20.30
C ILE A 292 -30.63 10.19 -19.46
N SER A 293 -30.91 9.19 -18.62
CA SER A 293 -32.04 9.18 -17.70
C SER A 293 -32.02 10.40 -16.77
N VAL A 294 -30.88 10.65 -16.13
CA VAL A 294 -30.70 11.81 -15.23
C VAL A 294 -30.89 13.14 -15.96
N LEU A 295 -30.31 13.29 -17.15
CA LEU A 295 -30.45 14.52 -17.93
C LEU A 295 -31.90 14.74 -18.41
N ARG A 296 -32.63 13.68 -18.79
CA ARG A 296 -34.07 13.76 -19.09
C ARG A 296 -34.90 14.14 -17.86
N GLU A 297 -34.55 13.64 -16.67
CA GLU A 297 -35.20 14.06 -15.43
C GLU A 297 -34.95 15.55 -15.15
N LEU A 298 -33.70 16.01 -15.30
CA LEU A 298 -33.32 17.41 -15.10
C LEU A 298 -33.97 18.34 -16.14
N SER A 299 -34.15 17.90 -17.38
CA SER A 299 -34.80 18.67 -18.45
C SER A 299 -36.27 18.96 -18.16
N GLN A 300 -36.91 18.13 -17.34
CA GLN A 300 -38.29 18.29 -16.87
C GLN A 300 -38.39 18.98 -15.50
N SER A 301 -37.27 19.42 -14.91
CA SER A 301 -37.27 20.01 -13.58
C SER A 301 -37.93 21.40 -13.54
N LYS A 302 -38.49 21.77 -12.38
CA LYS A 302 -39.07 23.11 -12.16
C LYS A 302 -38.03 24.24 -12.23
N ASN A 303 -36.74 23.91 -12.08
CA ASN A 303 -35.66 24.87 -12.22
C ASN A 303 -35.39 25.11 -13.70
N LYS A 304 -35.84 26.25 -14.22
CA LYS A 304 -35.74 26.60 -15.65
C LYS A 304 -34.31 26.54 -16.20
N ASN A 305 -33.31 26.88 -15.39
CA ASN A 305 -31.91 26.84 -15.81
C ASN A 305 -31.41 25.40 -15.96
N HIS A 306 -31.76 24.52 -15.02
CA HIS A 306 -31.44 23.09 -15.13
C HIS A 306 -32.18 22.48 -16.32
N ALA A 307 -33.47 22.78 -16.45
CA ALA A 307 -34.33 22.29 -17.52
C ALA A 307 -33.77 22.63 -18.91
N HIS A 308 -33.44 23.91 -19.14
CA HIS A 308 -32.90 24.37 -20.42
C HIS A 308 -31.56 23.72 -20.76
N LYS A 309 -30.59 23.72 -19.82
CA LYS A 309 -29.26 23.16 -20.07
C LYS A 309 -29.28 21.65 -20.29
N ALA A 310 -30.08 20.93 -19.51
CA ALA A 310 -30.17 19.48 -19.63
C ALA A 310 -30.87 19.04 -20.92
N LEU A 311 -31.89 19.78 -21.37
CA LEU A 311 -32.57 19.52 -22.64
C LEU A 311 -31.59 19.60 -23.82
N ASP A 312 -30.82 20.68 -23.90
CA ASP A 312 -29.85 20.88 -24.98
C ASP A 312 -28.80 19.76 -25.00
N MET A 313 -28.33 19.31 -23.83
CA MET A 313 -27.35 18.22 -23.72
C MET A 313 -27.93 16.86 -24.13
N VAL A 314 -29.15 16.51 -23.70
CA VAL A 314 -29.79 15.25 -24.10
C VAL A 314 -29.96 15.19 -25.61
N ASP A 315 -30.48 16.26 -26.21
CA ASP A 315 -30.74 16.30 -27.65
C ASP A 315 -29.46 16.11 -28.47
N LEU A 316 -28.35 16.73 -28.03
CA LEU A 316 -27.05 16.58 -28.68
C LEU A 316 -26.45 15.18 -28.51
N LEU A 317 -26.49 14.64 -27.30
CA LEU A 317 -25.95 13.30 -27.01
C LEU A 317 -26.75 12.21 -27.74
N GLU A 318 -28.08 12.28 -27.71
CA GLU A 318 -28.92 11.31 -28.42
C GLU A 318 -28.72 11.35 -29.93
N LYS A 319 -28.56 12.55 -30.53
CA LYS A 319 -28.24 12.68 -31.96
C LYS A 319 -26.89 12.04 -32.27
N THR A 320 -25.87 12.32 -31.46
CA THR A 320 -24.51 11.81 -31.65
C THR A 320 -24.44 10.30 -31.50
N ILE A 321 -25.10 9.73 -30.49
CA ILE A 321 -25.12 8.28 -30.24
C ILE A 321 -25.88 7.56 -31.36
N LYS A 322 -26.99 8.13 -31.87
CA LYS A 322 -27.78 7.55 -32.97
C LYS A 322 -27.10 7.67 -34.34
N SER A 323 -26.34 8.74 -34.61
CA SER A 323 -25.68 8.94 -35.91
C SER A 323 -24.54 7.96 -36.14
N VAL A 324 -23.76 7.64 -35.10
CA VAL A 324 -22.63 6.70 -35.24
C VAL A 324 -23.09 5.24 -35.30
N SER A 325 -24.30 4.91 -34.83
CA SER A 325 -24.86 3.56 -34.95
C SER A 325 -25.25 3.19 -36.39
N HIS A 326 -25.45 4.16 -37.27
CA HIS A 326 -25.77 3.92 -38.68
C HIS A 326 -24.53 3.67 -39.55
N ASP A 327 -23.37 4.24 -39.21
CA ASP A 327 -22.14 4.06 -39.97
C ASP A 327 -21.48 2.68 -39.75
N ASN A 328 -21.79 1.99 -38.65
CA ASN A 328 -21.29 0.64 -38.35
C ASN A 328 -22.13 -0.50 -38.97
N ILE A 329 -23.18 -0.18 -39.73
CA ILE A 329 -24.00 -1.19 -40.46
C ILE A 329 -23.58 -1.27 -41.95
N SER A 330 -22.67 -0.41 -42.42
CA SER A 330 -22.23 -0.36 -43.83
C SER A 330 -20.73 -0.64 -44.06
N LYS A 331 -20.07 -1.43 -43.20
CA LYS A 331 -18.75 -1.99 -43.50
C LYS A 331 -18.70 -3.49 -43.29
#